data_AF-A0AAD6KRI0-F1
#
_entry.id   AF-A0AAD6KRI0-F1
#
_cell.length_a   1.000
_cell.length_b   1.000
_cell.length_c   1.000
_cell.angle_alpha   90.00
_cell.angle_beta   90.00
_cell.angle_gamma   90.00
#
_symmetry.space_group_name_H-M   'P 1'
#
loop_
_entity.id
_entity.type
_entity.pdbx_description
1 polymer ?
#
loop_
_entity_poly.entity_id
_entity_poly.type
_entity_poly.pdbx_seq_one_letter_code
_entity_poly.pdbx_strand_id
1 'polypeptide(L)'
;MDQVMLEDCNKGMMAMQMDLRLLHAVNITQPMMWITGKESIVTTFNAVVTKQDMDDTFQPPFKSCVVDGNVASVMCSYNKVNGIPTCADPDLLSGVIRGEWKLNGYIVTDCDSIDVLYNSQHYTKTPEEAAAKSILAEFTEMFRFDRGWTSTVDHFLGQHTEAAVKAGLVNESAIDKAVSNNFATLMRLGFFDGDPRKQLYGKLGPKDVCSAENQELAREAARQGIVLLKNTAGSLPLSPTAIKNLAVIGPNANVTKTMIGNYEGKPQFISSDFFPSDYFRCSSNQSVKRYDSGTPCKYTTPLQGLAASVATTYLPGCSNVACGTAQVADAQKMAAAADATVLVMGADQSIEAESRDRVNILLPGQQQLLITAVANASTGPVILVIMSGGGMDVSFAKTNDKITSILWVGYPGEAGGAAIADIIFGSYNPSGRLPMTWYPQSYVDNVPMTNMNMRPDPSSGYPGRTYRFYTGETVYSFGDGLSYSQFSHKLIQAPQLVSVPLEESHVCYSSECKSVAASDQTCQNLNFDMHLRIKNSGTMSGSHTVFLFSTPPSVHNSPQKHLVGFEKIFLHAQTDRHVIFKVDVCKDLSVVDELGSRKVALGKHVLHIGSLKHSLHCKDLKQDFQVLCSDLICCS
;
A
#
# COMPACT_ATOMS: atom_id res chain seq x y z
N MET A 1 0.47 0.88 6.83
CA MET A 1 -0.11 0.54 5.52
C MET A 1 -1.61 0.75 5.47
N ASP A 2 -2.41 0.19 6.38
CA ASP A 2 -3.89 0.27 6.32
C ASP A 2 -4.44 1.68 6.16
N GLN A 3 -3.93 2.66 6.90
CA GLN A 3 -4.34 4.06 6.74
C GLN A 3 -3.74 4.80 5.54
N VAL A 4 -2.58 4.36 5.07
CA VAL A 4 -2.04 4.87 3.80
C VAL A 4 -2.91 4.38 2.66
N MET A 5 -3.37 3.12 2.70
CA MET A 5 -4.39 2.57 1.79
C MET A 5 -5.75 3.28 1.94
N LEU A 6 -6.17 3.64 3.16
CA LEU A 6 -7.39 4.44 3.40
C LEU A 6 -7.32 5.81 2.71
N GLU A 7 -6.18 6.51 2.81
CA GLU A 7 -5.97 7.79 2.14
C GLU A 7 -5.73 7.62 0.62
N ASP A 8 -5.05 6.56 0.18
CA ASP A 8 -4.80 6.26 -1.24
C ASP A 8 -6.09 5.83 -1.96
N CYS A 9 -7.04 5.15 -1.31
CA CYS A 9 -8.38 4.97 -1.88
C CYS A 9 -9.11 6.31 -2.02
N ASN A 10 -8.94 7.25 -1.10
CA ASN A 10 -9.55 8.58 -1.23
C ASN A 10 -8.85 9.48 -2.26
N LYS A 11 -7.51 9.42 -2.40
CA LYS A 11 -6.70 10.32 -3.25
C LYS A 11 -6.33 9.70 -4.61
N GLY A 12 -5.95 8.42 -4.65
CA GLY A 12 -5.66 7.67 -5.88
C GLY A 12 -6.89 7.41 -6.72
N MET A 13 -8.05 7.18 -6.09
CA MET A 13 -9.30 7.09 -6.84
C MET A 13 -9.78 8.43 -7.39
N MET A 14 -9.39 9.58 -6.80
CA MET A 14 -9.60 10.89 -7.43
C MET A 14 -8.84 11.05 -8.76
N ALA A 15 -7.79 10.27 -9.02
CA ALA A 15 -7.08 10.29 -10.30
C ALA A 15 -7.67 9.31 -11.33
N MET A 16 -8.23 8.16 -10.88
CA MET A 16 -9.06 7.28 -11.71
C MET A 16 -10.54 7.74 -11.80
N GLN A 17 -10.85 9.00 -11.44
CA GLN A 17 -12.19 9.60 -11.53
C GLN A 17 -12.56 9.97 -12.97
N MET A 18 -12.71 8.92 -13.78
CA MET A 18 -13.31 8.98 -15.09
C MET A 18 -14.33 7.83 -15.19
N ASP A 19 -15.43 7.93 -14.42
CA ASP A 19 -16.62 7.05 -14.35
C ASP A 19 -16.41 5.51 -14.26
N LEU A 20 -15.16 5.03 -14.30
CA LEU A 20 -14.70 3.65 -14.21
C LEU A 20 -14.17 3.42 -12.81
N ARG A 21 -15.05 3.04 -11.89
CA ARG A 21 -14.63 2.61 -10.56
C ARG A 21 -14.32 1.11 -10.56
N LEU A 22 -13.31 0.69 -11.31
CA LEU A 22 -12.80 -0.68 -11.27
C LEU A 22 -11.76 -0.79 -10.16
N LEU A 23 -12.14 -1.35 -9.02
CA LEU A 23 -11.15 -1.91 -8.10
C LEU A 23 -10.81 -3.31 -8.62
N HIS A 24 -9.61 -3.48 -9.16
CA HIS A 24 -8.98 -4.80 -9.09
C HIS A 24 -8.65 -5.05 -7.61
N ALA A 25 -9.10 -6.19 -7.07
CA ALA A 25 -8.81 -6.71 -5.72
C ALA A 25 -9.57 -6.09 -4.51
N VAL A 26 -10.68 -6.72 -4.07
CA VAL A 26 -11.06 -6.80 -2.64
C VAL A 26 -10.46 -8.07 -2.08
N ASN A 27 -9.15 -8.14 -2.19
CA ASN A 27 -8.46 -9.26 -1.65
C ASN A 27 -8.38 -9.04 -0.14
N ILE A 28 -9.25 -9.68 0.65
CA ILE A 28 -9.09 -9.73 2.13
C ILE A 28 -7.70 -10.31 2.50
N THR A 29 -6.96 -10.87 1.52
CA THR A 29 -5.54 -11.22 1.60
C THR A 29 -4.53 -10.31 0.88
N GLN A 30 -4.87 -9.06 0.53
CA GLN A 30 -3.86 -7.99 0.32
C GLN A 30 -3.75 -6.94 1.45
N PRO A 31 -3.86 -7.27 2.75
CA PRO A 31 -2.71 -6.94 3.58
C PRO A 31 -1.54 -7.69 2.95
N MET A 32 -0.41 -7.02 2.68
CA MET A 32 0.87 -7.68 2.37
C MET A 32 1.17 -8.78 3.40
N MET A 33 0.65 -9.97 3.15
CA MET A 33 0.79 -11.14 3.97
C MET A 33 1.65 -12.11 3.21
N TRP A 34 2.83 -12.26 3.81
CA TRP A 34 3.85 -13.24 3.55
C TRP A 34 3.30 -14.65 3.77
N ILE A 35 2.49 -15.19 2.86
CA ILE A 35 1.94 -16.55 2.98
C ILE A 35 2.94 -17.55 2.37
N THR A 36 3.99 -17.82 3.14
CA THR A 36 4.95 -18.95 3.01
C THR A 36 4.89 -19.78 1.71
N GLY A 37 5.78 -19.51 0.77
CA GLY A 37 6.59 -20.52 0.07
C GLY A 37 5.97 -21.44 -0.99
N LYS A 38 4.65 -21.56 -1.15
CA LYS A 38 4.04 -22.36 -2.24
C LYS A 38 2.65 -21.84 -2.64
N GLU A 39 2.41 -21.75 -3.94
CA GLU A 39 1.10 -21.47 -4.60
C GLU A 39 -0.07 -22.29 -4.01
N SER A 40 0.21 -23.48 -3.46
CA SER A 40 -0.76 -24.35 -2.78
C SER A 40 -1.30 -23.81 -1.46
N ILE A 41 -0.60 -22.88 -0.79
CA ILE A 41 -1.05 -22.34 0.50
C ILE A 41 -2.01 -21.16 0.28
N VAL A 42 -1.71 -20.19 -0.59
CA VAL A 42 -2.62 -19.04 -0.83
C VAL A 42 -4.01 -19.49 -1.31
N THR A 43 -4.06 -20.51 -2.16
CA THR A 43 -5.31 -21.06 -2.71
C THR A 43 -6.12 -21.89 -1.71
N THR A 44 -5.53 -22.42 -0.64
CA THR A 44 -6.24 -23.28 0.34
C THR A 44 -6.23 -22.76 1.77
N PHE A 45 -5.52 -21.65 2.03
CA PHE A 45 -5.30 -21.09 3.35
C PHE A 45 -6.62 -20.72 4.02
N ASN A 46 -6.74 -21.11 5.29
CA ASN A 46 -7.84 -20.67 6.15
C ASN A 46 -7.30 -19.66 7.16
N ALA A 47 -7.54 -18.38 6.88
CA ALA A 47 -7.21 -17.30 7.77
C ALA A 47 -8.18 -17.33 8.97
N VAL A 48 -7.65 -17.61 10.16
CA VAL A 48 -8.43 -17.52 11.41
C VAL A 48 -8.22 -16.13 11.99
N VAL A 49 -9.25 -15.31 11.98
CA VAL A 49 -9.19 -13.89 12.35
C VAL A 49 -10.24 -13.58 13.40
N THR A 50 -9.83 -12.93 14.48
CA THR A 50 -10.76 -12.46 15.52
C THR A 50 -11.66 -11.35 14.97
N LYS A 51 -12.86 -11.21 15.52
CA LYS A 51 -13.78 -10.14 15.09
C LYS A 51 -13.17 -8.75 15.33
N GLN A 52 -12.48 -8.59 16.46
CA GLN A 52 -11.73 -7.37 16.76
C GLN A 52 -10.70 -7.02 15.68
N ASP A 53 -9.80 -7.94 15.30
CA ASP A 53 -8.78 -7.65 14.28
C ASP A 53 -9.41 -7.43 12.89
N MET A 54 -10.50 -8.14 12.60
CA MET A 54 -11.25 -7.98 11.35
C MET A 54 -11.74 -6.54 11.17
N ASP A 55 -12.43 -5.99 12.16
CA ASP A 55 -13.01 -4.64 12.14
C ASP A 55 -11.98 -3.52 12.36
N ASP A 56 -10.84 -3.84 12.99
CA ASP A 56 -9.77 -2.89 13.34
C ASP A 56 -8.67 -2.77 12.26
N THR A 57 -8.44 -3.82 11.47
CA THR A 57 -7.30 -3.91 10.55
C THR A 57 -7.69 -4.34 9.15
N PHE A 58 -8.42 -5.44 8.99
CA PHE A 58 -8.59 -6.08 7.67
C PHE A 58 -9.71 -5.45 6.83
N GLN A 59 -10.85 -5.10 7.43
CA GLN A 59 -11.98 -4.48 6.72
C GLN A 59 -11.85 -2.97 6.43
N PRO A 60 -11.24 -2.13 7.29
CA PRO A 60 -11.28 -0.68 7.13
C PRO A 60 -10.87 -0.18 5.73
N PRO A 61 -9.77 -0.66 5.10
CA PRO A 61 -9.40 -0.21 3.76
C PRO A 61 -10.54 -0.41 2.75
N PHE A 62 -11.13 -1.61 2.70
CA PHE A 62 -12.22 -1.92 1.78
C PHE A 62 -13.49 -1.13 2.07
N LYS A 63 -13.83 -0.97 3.35
CA LYS A 63 -14.98 -0.15 3.76
C LYS A 63 -14.84 1.27 3.24
N SER A 64 -13.68 1.90 3.37
CA SER A 64 -13.49 3.26 2.84
C SER A 64 -13.50 3.30 1.31
N CYS A 65 -12.95 2.31 0.60
CA CYS A 65 -13.05 2.31 -0.86
C CYS A 65 -14.54 2.21 -1.29
N VAL A 66 -15.37 1.42 -0.60
CA VAL A 66 -16.82 1.33 -0.92
C VAL A 66 -17.60 2.56 -0.48
N VAL A 67 -17.44 3.02 0.77
CA VAL A 67 -18.24 4.11 1.34
C VAL A 67 -17.75 5.50 0.91
N ASP A 68 -16.44 5.74 1.01
CA ASP A 68 -15.84 7.05 0.73
C ASP A 68 -15.43 7.15 -0.76
N GLY A 69 -14.75 6.12 -1.28
CA GLY A 69 -14.32 6.05 -2.67
C GLY A 69 -15.44 5.75 -3.66
N ASN A 70 -16.55 5.18 -3.17
CA ASN A 70 -17.72 4.80 -3.97
C ASN A 70 -17.33 3.87 -5.13
N VAL A 71 -16.62 2.77 -4.87
CA VAL A 71 -16.15 1.88 -5.94
C VAL A 71 -17.31 1.20 -6.68
N ALA A 72 -17.11 0.81 -7.95
CA ALA A 72 -18.09 0.04 -8.72
C ALA A 72 -17.75 -1.44 -8.81
N SER A 73 -16.56 -1.86 -8.37
CA SER A 73 -16.20 -3.28 -8.30
C SER A 73 -15.43 -3.62 -7.04
N VAL A 74 -15.66 -4.84 -6.58
CA VAL A 74 -15.05 -5.47 -5.41
C VAL A 74 -14.69 -6.89 -5.82
N MET A 75 -13.42 -7.29 -5.69
CA MET A 75 -12.97 -8.64 -6.09
C MET A 75 -12.78 -9.57 -4.89
N CYS A 76 -13.53 -10.66 -4.74
CA CYS A 76 -13.31 -11.61 -3.64
C CYS A 76 -12.01 -12.43 -3.81
N SER A 77 -11.37 -12.80 -2.70
CA SER A 77 -10.07 -13.48 -2.65
C SER A 77 -10.14 -15.01 -2.85
N TYR A 78 -8.98 -15.68 -2.91
CA TYR A 78 -8.92 -17.15 -2.91
C TYR A 78 -9.25 -17.78 -1.57
N ASN A 79 -8.65 -17.23 -0.50
CA ASN A 79 -8.54 -17.89 0.78
C ASN A 79 -9.90 -18.11 1.46
N LYS A 80 -9.89 -18.95 2.48
CA LYS A 80 -10.97 -19.03 3.46
C LYS A 80 -10.71 -18.04 4.59
N VAL A 81 -11.77 -17.46 5.12
CA VAL A 81 -11.75 -16.70 6.39
C VAL A 81 -12.67 -17.42 7.36
N ASN A 82 -12.14 -17.79 8.52
CA ASN A 82 -12.88 -18.51 9.56
C ASN A 82 -13.66 -19.74 9.04
N GLY A 83 -13.10 -20.43 8.04
CA GLY A 83 -13.63 -21.66 7.46
C GLY A 83 -14.44 -21.49 6.17
N ILE A 84 -14.77 -20.26 5.75
CA ILE A 84 -15.64 -19.99 4.61
C ILE A 84 -14.82 -19.35 3.47
N PRO A 85 -14.87 -19.88 2.23
CA PRO A 85 -14.26 -19.23 1.06
C PRO A 85 -14.91 -17.88 0.81
N THR A 86 -14.13 -16.81 0.64
CA THR A 86 -14.68 -15.45 0.57
C THR A 86 -15.60 -15.23 -0.64
N CYS A 87 -15.34 -15.91 -1.76
CA CYS A 87 -16.20 -15.89 -2.96
C CYS A 87 -17.50 -16.73 -2.84
N ALA A 88 -17.74 -17.36 -1.69
CA ALA A 88 -18.96 -18.11 -1.40
C ALA A 88 -19.53 -17.75 -0.01
N ASP A 89 -19.15 -16.59 0.53
CA ASP A 89 -19.58 -16.10 1.84
C ASP A 89 -20.71 -15.05 1.68
N PRO A 90 -21.99 -15.43 1.90
CA PRO A 90 -23.11 -14.49 1.77
C PRO A 90 -23.12 -13.42 2.87
N ASP A 91 -22.58 -13.72 4.06
CA ASP A 91 -22.53 -12.76 5.17
C ASP A 91 -21.55 -11.64 4.83
N LEU A 92 -20.43 -11.97 4.19
CA LEU A 92 -19.46 -10.99 3.70
C LEU A 92 -19.96 -10.22 2.47
N LEU A 93 -20.33 -10.93 1.40
CA LEU A 93 -20.59 -10.30 0.11
C LEU A 93 -21.95 -9.59 0.07
N SER A 94 -23.01 -10.28 0.46
CA SER A 94 -24.36 -9.71 0.49
C SER A 94 -24.62 -8.93 1.78
N GLY A 95 -24.23 -9.48 2.93
CA GLY A 95 -24.44 -8.85 4.24
C GLY A 95 -23.60 -7.58 4.41
N VAL A 96 -22.28 -7.70 4.45
CA VAL A 96 -21.39 -6.57 4.76
C VAL A 96 -21.19 -5.66 3.54
N ILE A 97 -20.69 -6.17 2.41
CA ILE A 97 -20.27 -5.32 1.29
C ILE A 97 -21.47 -4.65 0.59
N ARG A 98 -22.51 -5.41 0.25
CA ARG A 98 -23.71 -4.84 -0.38
C ARG A 98 -24.72 -4.32 0.63
N GLY A 99 -24.93 -5.03 1.73
CA GLY A 99 -25.93 -4.70 2.73
C GLY A 99 -25.52 -3.55 3.63
N GLU A 100 -24.37 -3.62 4.30
CA GLU A 100 -23.91 -2.59 5.24
C GLU A 100 -23.21 -1.43 4.53
N TRP A 101 -22.24 -1.73 3.65
CA TRP A 101 -21.44 -0.71 2.96
C TRP A 101 -22.11 -0.15 1.71
N LYS A 102 -23.22 -0.74 1.28
CA LYS A 102 -24.05 -0.26 0.17
C LYS A 102 -23.33 -0.19 -1.17
N LEU A 103 -22.51 -1.19 -1.50
CA LEU A 103 -21.82 -1.27 -2.81
C LEU A 103 -22.81 -1.05 -3.98
N ASN A 104 -22.57 0.01 -4.74
CA ASN A 104 -23.33 0.35 -5.94
C ASN A 104 -22.62 -0.12 -7.22
N GLY A 105 -22.42 -1.42 -7.32
CA GLY A 105 -21.65 -2.03 -8.39
C GLY A 105 -21.71 -3.55 -8.36
N TYR A 106 -20.67 -4.19 -8.87
CA TYR A 106 -20.59 -5.63 -9.04
C TYR A 106 -19.45 -6.24 -8.23
N ILE A 107 -19.52 -7.56 -8.00
CA ILE A 107 -18.49 -8.32 -7.29
C ILE A 107 -17.85 -9.30 -8.27
N VAL A 108 -16.53 -9.25 -8.39
CA VAL A 108 -15.72 -10.09 -9.28
C VAL A 108 -14.93 -11.12 -8.46
N THR A 109 -14.43 -12.20 -9.06
CA THR A 109 -13.57 -13.18 -8.39
C THR A 109 -12.14 -12.95 -8.78
N ASP A 110 -11.22 -13.34 -7.89
CA ASP A 110 -9.85 -13.63 -8.30
C ASP A 110 -9.81 -14.80 -9.32
N CYS A 111 -8.73 -14.90 -10.08
CA CYS A 111 -8.54 -15.85 -11.18
C CYS A 111 -7.84 -17.14 -10.73
N ASP A 112 -8.48 -18.14 -10.15
CA ASP A 112 -9.79 -18.69 -10.48
C ASP A 112 -10.56 -19.15 -9.23
N SER A 113 -10.95 -18.23 -8.35
CA SER A 113 -11.37 -18.56 -6.98
C SER A 113 -12.50 -19.58 -6.86
N ILE A 114 -13.45 -19.63 -7.81
CA ILE A 114 -14.55 -20.61 -7.79
C ILE A 114 -14.05 -22.02 -8.08
N ASP A 115 -13.14 -22.16 -9.05
CA ASP A 115 -12.51 -23.45 -9.34
C ASP A 115 -11.71 -23.94 -8.13
N VAL A 116 -10.93 -23.03 -7.53
CA VAL A 116 -10.15 -23.29 -6.32
C VAL A 116 -11.05 -23.72 -5.15
N LEU A 117 -12.21 -23.09 -4.96
CA LEU A 117 -13.17 -23.44 -3.91
C LEU A 117 -13.66 -24.90 -4.02
N TYR A 118 -13.80 -25.41 -5.24
CA TYR A 118 -14.23 -26.78 -5.48
C TYR A 118 -13.04 -27.77 -5.51
N ASN A 119 -12.12 -27.58 -6.45
CA ASN A 119 -11.06 -28.53 -6.76
C ASN A 119 -9.96 -28.58 -5.70
N SER A 120 -9.64 -27.45 -5.07
CA SER A 120 -8.51 -27.35 -4.13
C SER A 120 -8.96 -27.27 -2.67
N GLN A 121 -10.05 -26.56 -2.39
CA GLN A 121 -10.55 -26.38 -1.02
C GLN A 121 -11.59 -27.43 -0.62
N HIS A 122 -12.16 -28.15 -1.59
CA HIS A 122 -13.21 -29.16 -1.40
C HIS A 122 -14.38 -28.65 -0.54
N TYR A 123 -14.76 -27.38 -0.73
CA TYR A 123 -15.80 -26.74 0.07
C TYR A 123 -17.21 -27.19 -0.34
N THR A 124 -17.41 -27.52 -1.61
CA THR A 124 -18.67 -28.07 -2.14
C THR A 124 -18.50 -29.50 -2.63
N LYS A 125 -19.60 -30.25 -2.69
CA LYS A 125 -19.57 -31.66 -3.12
C LYS A 125 -19.55 -31.80 -4.64
N THR A 126 -20.19 -30.87 -5.34
CA THR A 126 -20.26 -30.85 -6.80
C THR A 126 -19.85 -29.47 -7.32
N PRO A 127 -19.39 -29.38 -8.58
CA PRO A 127 -19.07 -28.10 -9.19
C PRO A 127 -20.33 -27.24 -9.45
N GLU A 128 -21.51 -27.84 -9.59
CA GLU A 128 -22.79 -27.13 -9.67
C GLU A 128 -23.14 -26.43 -8.34
N GLU A 129 -22.88 -27.10 -7.21
CA GLU A 129 -23.05 -26.49 -5.89
C GLU A 129 -22.07 -25.32 -5.69
N ALA A 130 -20.84 -25.43 -6.21
CA ALA A 130 -19.86 -24.34 -6.19
C ALA A 130 -20.37 -23.11 -6.96
N ALA A 131 -20.81 -23.32 -8.21
CA ALA A 131 -21.37 -22.26 -9.04
C ALA A 131 -22.60 -21.61 -8.38
N ALA A 132 -23.52 -22.42 -7.84
CA ALA A 132 -24.72 -21.94 -7.16
C ALA A 132 -24.39 -21.10 -5.92
N LYS A 133 -23.52 -21.59 -5.03
CA LYS A 133 -23.15 -20.87 -3.80
C LYS A 133 -22.49 -19.53 -4.09
N SER A 134 -21.59 -19.46 -5.06
CA SER A 134 -20.96 -18.19 -5.43
C SER A 134 -21.98 -17.19 -5.98
N ILE A 135 -22.87 -17.60 -6.88
CA ILE A 135 -23.93 -16.72 -7.42
C ILE A 135 -24.88 -16.25 -6.32
N LEU A 136 -25.30 -17.14 -5.42
CA LEU A 136 -26.18 -16.82 -4.30
C LEU A 136 -25.52 -15.89 -3.26
N ALA A 137 -24.19 -15.92 -3.15
CA ALA A 137 -23.42 -14.93 -2.39
C ALA A 137 -23.30 -13.57 -3.11
N GLU A 138 -23.99 -13.34 -4.23
CA GLU A 138 -24.00 -12.11 -5.03
C GLU A 138 -22.73 -11.81 -5.83
N PHE A 139 -21.95 -12.86 -6.12
CA PHE A 139 -20.94 -12.82 -7.16
C PHE A 139 -21.54 -12.46 -8.53
N THR A 140 -20.79 -11.71 -9.35
CA THR A 140 -21.26 -11.16 -10.63
C THR A 140 -20.44 -11.57 -11.85
N GLU A 141 -19.10 -11.60 -11.80
CA GLU A 141 -18.27 -11.78 -13.01
C GLU A 141 -16.93 -12.48 -12.74
N MET A 142 -16.55 -13.46 -13.56
CA MET A 142 -15.26 -14.15 -13.43
C MET A 142 -14.20 -13.44 -14.26
N PHE A 143 -13.14 -12.93 -13.63
CA PHE A 143 -11.96 -12.46 -14.35
C PHE A 143 -11.14 -13.67 -14.82
N ARG A 144 -10.62 -13.64 -16.05
CA ARG A 144 -9.65 -14.62 -16.60
C ARG A 144 -8.75 -13.95 -17.62
N PHE A 145 -7.44 -14.24 -17.54
CA PHE A 145 -6.44 -13.81 -18.52
C PHE A 145 -6.35 -14.85 -19.63
N ASP A 146 -7.05 -14.65 -20.74
CA ASP A 146 -6.98 -15.55 -21.89
C ASP A 146 -5.61 -15.40 -22.59
N ARG A 147 -4.66 -16.28 -22.27
CA ARG A 147 -3.35 -16.34 -22.94
C ARG A 147 -3.47 -17.07 -24.28
N GLY A 148 -4.31 -16.55 -25.17
CA GLY A 148 -4.33 -16.93 -26.58
C GLY A 148 -4.90 -18.32 -26.87
N TRP A 149 -6.08 -18.32 -27.51
CA TRP A 149 -6.44 -19.24 -28.57
C TRP A 149 -6.51 -20.73 -28.20
N THR A 150 -7.63 -21.17 -27.59
CA THR A 150 -8.30 -22.41 -27.99
C THR A 150 -9.81 -22.34 -27.76
N SER A 151 -10.53 -22.84 -28.76
CA SER A 151 -11.96 -23.08 -28.86
C SER A 151 -12.63 -23.69 -27.63
N THR A 152 -13.89 -23.28 -27.42
CA THR A 152 -14.95 -23.93 -26.62
C THR A 152 -14.73 -24.02 -25.09
N VAL A 153 -15.32 -23.06 -24.37
CA VAL A 153 -15.99 -23.26 -23.07
C VAL A 153 -15.21 -24.06 -22.01
N ASP A 154 -14.18 -23.45 -21.42
CA ASP A 154 -13.68 -23.81 -20.06
C ASP A 154 -13.97 -22.67 -19.08
N HIS A 155 -15.25 -22.32 -18.95
CA HIS A 155 -15.74 -21.37 -17.96
C HIS A 155 -16.41 -22.15 -16.83
N PHE A 156 -15.87 -22.14 -15.61
CA PHE A 156 -16.48 -22.87 -14.48
C PHE A 156 -17.98 -22.55 -14.34
N LEU A 157 -18.36 -21.27 -14.39
CA LEU A 157 -19.78 -20.89 -14.43
C LEU A 157 -20.48 -21.32 -15.71
N GLY A 158 -19.88 -21.07 -16.89
CA GLY A 158 -20.49 -21.44 -18.17
C GLY A 158 -20.75 -22.95 -18.32
N GLN A 159 -19.95 -23.79 -17.65
CA GLN A 159 -20.08 -25.25 -17.65
C GLN A 159 -21.10 -25.76 -16.64
N HIS A 160 -21.16 -25.16 -15.44
CA HIS A 160 -21.89 -25.73 -14.32
C HIS A 160 -23.18 -24.98 -13.95
N THR A 161 -23.37 -23.72 -14.36
CA THR A 161 -24.54 -22.92 -13.97
C THR A 161 -25.85 -23.47 -14.52
N GLU A 162 -25.90 -23.93 -15.78
CA GLU A 162 -27.14 -24.51 -16.34
C GLU A 162 -27.56 -25.78 -15.58
N ALA A 163 -26.61 -26.66 -15.27
CA ALA A 163 -26.87 -27.86 -14.49
C ALA A 163 -27.29 -27.52 -13.05
N ALA A 164 -26.71 -26.47 -12.44
CA ALA A 164 -27.12 -25.97 -11.14
C ALA A 164 -28.58 -25.47 -11.13
N VAL A 165 -29.01 -24.77 -12.18
CA VAL A 165 -30.42 -24.34 -12.33
C VAL A 165 -31.34 -25.54 -12.49
N LYS A 166 -31.00 -26.49 -13.38
CA LYS A 166 -31.80 -27.72 -13.57
C LYS A 166 -31.92 -28.57 -12.30
N ALA A 167 -30.89 -28.56 -11.46
CA ALA A 167 -30.87 -29.23 -10.17
C ALA A 167 -31.59 -28.43 -9.05
N GLY A 168 -32.08 -27.22 -9.33
CA GLY A 168 -32.76 -26.37 -8.35
C GLY A 168 -31.83 -25.75 -7.30
N LEU A 169 -30.52 -25.72 -7.56
CA LEU A 169 -29.51 -25.17 -6.64
C LEU A 169 -29.43 -23.64 -6.71
N VAL A 170 -29.80 -23.04 -7.84
CA VAL A 170 -29.84 -21.59 -8.07
C VAL A 170 -30.99 -21.24 -9.02
N ASN A 171 -31.65 -20.11 -8.78
CA ASN A 171 -32.73 -19.61 -9.64
C ASN A 171 -32.21 -18.67 -10.71
N GLU A 172 -32.85 -18.65 -11.88
CA GLU A 172 -32.53 -17.72 -12.98
C GLU A 172 -32.52 -16.26 -12.52
N SER A 173 -33.42 -15.87 -11.62
CA SER A 173 -33.46 -14.50 -11.07
C SER A 173 -32.16 -14.07 -10.35
N ALA A 174 -31.42 -15.02 -9.75
CA ALA A 174 -30.13 -14.71 -9.13
C ALA A 174 -29.05 -14.45 -10.19
N ILE A 175 -29.11 -15.18 -11.30
CA ILE A 175 -28.24 -14.98 -12.46
C ILE A 175 -28.57 -13.63 -13.13
N ASP A 176 -29.84 -13.33 -13.33
CA ASP A 176 -30.30 -12.05 -13.90
C ASP A 176 -29.80 -10.86 -13.06
N LYS A 177 -29.83 -10.99 -11.73
CA LYS A 177 -29.31 -9.96 -10.82
C LYS A 177 -27.81 -9.75 -11.00
N ALA A 178 -27.04 -10.84 -11.09
CA ALA A 178 -25.60 -10.77 -11.37
C ALA A 178 -25.34 -10.03 -12.69
N VAL A 179 -25.95 -10.49 -13.79
CA VAL A 179 -25.79 -9.86 -15.12
C VAL A 179 -26.20 -8.40 -15.11
N SER A 180 -27.31 -8.06 -14.45
CA SER A 180 -27.81 -6.69 -14.35
C SER A 180 -26.80 -5.76 -13.66
N ASN A 181 -26.11 -6.21 -12.62
CA ASN A 181 -25.09 -5.40 -11.92
C ASN A 181 -23.89 -5.06 -12.83
N ASN A 182 -23.45 -6.02 -13.65
CA ASN A 182 -22.37 -5.80 -14.62
C ASN A 182 -22.83 -4.84 -15.75
N PHE A 183 -23.97 -5.12 -16.36
CA PHE A 183 -24.51 -4.28 -17.46
C PHE A 183 -24.83 -2.87 -17.00
N ALA A 184 -25.32 -2.68 -15.77
CA ALA A 184 -25.52 -1.35 -15.21
C ALA A 184 -24.22 -0.55 -15.16
N THR A 185 -23.09 -1.21 -14.91
CA THR A 185 -21.77 -0.54 -14.95
C THR A 185 -21.39 -0.22 -16.39
N LEU A 186 -21.52 -1.14 -17.35
CA LEU A 186 -21.24 -0.88 -18.76
C LEU A 186 -22.10 0.25 -19.36
N MET A 187 -23.37 0.34 -18.94
CA MET A 187 -24.26 1.45 -19.31
C MET A 187 -23.76 2.79 -18.75
N ARG A 188 -23.27 2.84 -17.51
CA ARG A 188 -22.65 4.06 -16.94
C ARG A 188 -21.44 4.52 -17.74
N LEU A 189 -20.74 3.60 -18.41
CA LEU A 189 -19.58 3.91 -19.26
C LEU A 189 -19.95 4.37 -20.67
N GLY A 190 -21.26 4.47 -20.97
CA GLY A 190 -21.75 4.83 -22.28
C GLY A 190 -21.43 3.79 -23.35
N PHE A 191 -21.19 2.53 -22.96
CA PHE A 191 -20.87 1.45 -23.91
C PHE A 191 -22.00 1.20 -24.92
N PHE A 192 -23.22 1.61 -24.56
CA PHE A 192 -24.42 1.49 -25.39
C PHE A 192 -24.91 2.84 -25.96
N ASP A 193 -24.16 3.93 -25.76
CA ASP A 193 -24.58 5.30 -26.11
C ASP A 193 -24.16 5.71 -27.53
N GLY A 194 -24.02 4.75 -28.45
CA GLY A 194 -23.69 4.99 -29.86
C GLY A 194 -22.19 5.00 -30.15
N ASP A 195 -21.70 5.94 -30.97
CA ASP A 195 -20.30 5.95 -31.43
C ASP A 195 -19.34 6.34 -30.27
N PRO A 196 -18.47 5.43 -29.80
CA PRO A 196 -17.59 5.69 -28.65
C PRO A 196 -16.63 6.85 -28.90
N ARG A 197 -16.32 7.19 -30.16
CA ARG A 197 -15.46 8.35 -30.51
C ARG A 197 -16.11 9.69 -30.20
N LYS A 198 -17.44 9.72 -30.07
CA LYS A 198 -18.21 10.92 -29.71
C LYS A 198 -18.46 11.02 -28.20
N GLN A 199 -18.11 9.98 -27.43
CA GLN A 199 -18.26 9.93 -25.99
C GLN A 199 -17.10 10.63 -25.26
N LEU A 200 -17.23 10.77 -23.95
CA LEU A 200 -16.31 11.52 -23.08
C LEU A 200 -14.83 11.17 -23.29
N TYR A 201 -14.51 9.89 -23.49
CA TYR A 201 -13.14 9.38 -23.66
C TYR A 201 -12.74 9.12 -25.13
N GLY A 202 -13.65 9.38 -26.08
CA GLY A 202 -13.49 9.00 -27.48
C GLY A 202 -12.36 9.70 -28.24
N LYS A 203 -11.77 10.75 -27.64
CA LYS A 203 -10.66 11.55 -28.21
C LYS A 203 -9.27 11.12 -27.74
N LEU A 204 -9.19 10.26 -26.72
CA LEU A 204 -7.91 9.75 -26.21
C LEU A 204 -7.31 8.77 -27.23
N GLY A 205 -6.00 8.83 -27.43
CA GLY A 205 -5.29 7.94 -28.34
C GLY A 205 -3.79 7.81 -28.03
N PRO A 206 -3.01 7.18 -28.92
CA PRO A 206 -1.60 6.87 -28.67
C PRO A 206 -0.71 8.07 -28.34
N LYS A 207 -1.06 9.26 -28.85
CA LYS A 207 -0.34 10.51 -28.56
C LYS A 207 -0.47 10.96 -27.09
N ASP A 208 -1.51 10.52 -26.41
CA ASP A 208 -1.83 10.91 -25.03
C ASP A 208 -1.19 9.96 -24.00
N VAL A 209 -0.60 8.84 -24.46
CA VAL A 209 0.05 7.82 -23.61
C VAL A 209 1.47 8.23 -23.22
N CYS A 210 2.32 8.53 -24.21
CA CYS A 210 3.75 8.80 -24.01
C CYS A 210 4.10 10.30 -23.93
N SER A 211 3.21 11.13 -23.40
CA SER A 211 3.45 12.56 -23.26
C SER A 211 4.63 12.84 -22.31
N ALA A 212 5.25 14.02 -22.44
CA ALA A 212 6.34 14.42 -21.55
C ALA A 212 5.85 14.60 -20.10
N GLU A 213 4.60 15.03 -19.96
CA GLU A 213 3.92 15.22 -18.68
C GLU A 213 3.73 13.89 -17.94
N ASN A 214 3.35 12.81 -18.65
CA ASN A 214 3.19 11.48 -18.04
C ASN A 214 4.55 10.91 -17.59
N GLN A 215 5.59 11.10 -18.40
CA GLN A 215 6.95 10.65 -18.06
C GLN A 215 7.51 11.41 -16.85
N GLU A 216 7.27 12.72 -16.77
CA GLU A 216 7.68 13.52 -15.61
C GLU A 216 6.85 13.18 -14.37
N LEU A 217 5.56 12.86 -14.52
CA LEU A 217 4.74 12.37 -13.41
C LEU A 217 5.28 11.06 -12.83
N ALA A 218 5.71 10.12 -13.70
CA ALA A 218 6.34 8.88 -13.25
C ALA A 218 7.66 9.13 -12.51
N ARG A 219 8.49 10.06 -13.01
CA ARG A 219 9.73 10.47 -12.33
C ARG A 219 9.45 11.16 -10.99
N GLU A 220 8.48 12.05 -10.94
CA GLU A 220 8.11 12.76 -9.71
C GLU A 220 7.54 11.80 -8.67
N ALA A 221 6.71 10.83 -9.06
CA ALA A 221 6.25 9.77 -8.16
C ALA A 221 7.43 8.99 -7.56
N ALA A 222 8.42 8.62 -8.39
CA ALA A 222 9.63 7.96 -7.91
C ALA A 222 10.44 8.85 -6.94
N ARG A 223 10.67 10.13 -7.27
CA ARG A 223 11.38 11.08 -6.37
C ARG A 223 10.68 11.24 -5.03
N GLN A 224 9.35 11.29 -5.05
CA GLN A 224 8.52 11.44 -3.86
C GLN A 224 8.47 10.18 -3.00
N GLY A 225 8.64 9.00 -3.61
CA GLY A 225 8.60 7.70 -2.95
C GLY A 225 9.95 7.24 -2.39
N ILE A 226 11.08 7.67 -2.94
CA ILE A 226 12.40 7.28 -2.45
C ILE A 226 12.62 7.75 -1.01
N VAL A 227 13.07 6.82 -0.16
CA VAL A 227 13.26 7.02 1.28
C VAL A 227 14.74 7.00 1.61
N LEU A 228 15.25 8.09 2.19
CA LEU A 228 16.59 8.16 2.76
C LEU A 228 16.57 7.64 4.20
N LEU A 229 17.21 6.49 4.45
CA LEU A 229 17.15 5.78 5.74
C LEU A 229 18.38 6.02 6.62
N LYS A 230 19.52 6.33 6.00
CA LYS A 230 20.76 6.69 6.68
C LYS A 230 21.47 7.75 5.84
N ASN A 231 22.04 8.76 6.51
CA ASN A 231 22.93 9.72 5.87
C ASN A 231 23.89 10.32 6.89
N THR A 232 25.17 10.00 6.78
CA THR A 232 26.24 10.64 7.54
C THR A 232 26.47 12.06 7.02
N ALA A 233 26.74 13.01 7.93
CA ALA A 233 26.99 14.40 7.56
C ALA A 233 28.12 14.51 6.51
N GLY A 234 27.85 15.23 5.41
CA GLY A 234 28.80 15.40 4.30
C GLY A 234 28.85 14.25 3.27
N SER A 235 28.01 13.21 3.41
CA SER A 235 27.90 12.12 2.42
C SER A 235 27.01 12.51 1.24
N LEU A 236 25.68 12.43 1.41
CA LEU A 236 24.72 12.89 0.40
C LEU A 236 24.17 14.28 0.74
N PRO A 237 23.88 15.12 -0.27
CA PRO A 237 24.06 14.85 -1.70
C PRO A 237 25.52 14.94 -2.19
N LEU A 238 25.87 14.14 -3.20
CA LEU A 238 27.16 14.21 -3.88
C LEU A 238 27.24 15.45 -4.76
N SER A 239 28.42 16.05 -4.83
CA SER A 239 28.71 17.14 -5.77
C SER A 239 29.28 16.59 -7.08
N PRO A 240 28.62 16.79 -8.24
CA PRO A 240 29.15 16.36 -9.54
C PRO A 240 30.50 17.00 -9.90
N THR A 241 30.85 18.13 -9.29
CA THR A 241 32.15 18.79 -9.52
C THR A 241 33.27 18.23 -8.65
N ALA A 242 32.93 17.61 -7.51
CA ALA A 242 33.89 17.02 -6.58
C ALA A 242 34.19 15.55 -6.92
N ILE A 243 33.16 14.81 -7.35
CA ILE A 243 33.29 13.41 -7.76
C ILE A 243 33.67 13.37 -9.24
N LYS A 244 34.85 12.85 -9.57
CA LYS A 244 35.30 12.70 -10.96
C LYS A 244 35.00 11.31 -11.50
N ASN A 245 35.14 10.30 -10.64
CA ASN A 245 34.90 8.90 -10.99
C ASN A 245 33.97 8.23 -9.96
N LEU A 246 32.83 7.75 -10.43
CA LEU A 246 31.85 7.01 -9.63
C LEU A 246 31.96 5.50 -9.92
N ALA A 247 32.05 4.67 -8.88
CA ALA A 247 31.87 3.23 -9.01
C ALA A 247 30.41 2.87 -8.77
N VAL A 248 29.77 2.21 -9.74
CA VAL A 248 28.41 1.69 -9.61
C VAL A 248 28.48 0.17 -9.63
N ILE A 249 28.05 -0.47 -8.53
CA ILE A 249 28.20 -1.90 -8.33
C ILE A 249 26.86 -2.53 -7.95
N GLY A 250 26.48 -3.64 -8.57
CA GLY A 250 25.37 -4.46 -8.10
C GLY A 250 24.42 -4.95 -9.19
N PRO A 251 23.67 -6.03 -8.92
CA PRO A 251 22.83 -6.70 -9.90
C PRO A 251 21.65 -5.83 -10.36
N ASN A 252 21.21 -4.88 -9.53
CA ASN A 252 20.09 -3.98 -9.83
C ASN A 252 20.51 -2.62 -10.43
N ALA A 253 21.79 -2.43 -10.77
CA ALA A 253 22.24 -1.13 -11.27
C ALA A 253 21.91 -0.88 -12.76
N ASN A 254 21.86 -1.93 -13.59
CA ASN A 254 21.57 -1.81 -15.02
C ASN A 254 20.37 -2.67 -15.45
N VAL A 255 19.24 -2.45 -14.77
CA VAL A 255 18.00 -3.22 -14.98
C VAL A 255 16.87 -2.32 -15.47
N THR A 256 15.99 -2.89 -16.30
CA THR A 256 14.75 -2.24 -16.77
C THR A 256 13.53 -2.91 -16.17
N LYS A 257 13.45 -4.24 -16.25
CA LYS A 257 12.31 -5.04 -15.78
C LYS A 257 12.13 -5.00 -14.27
N THR A 258 13.21 -5.09 -13.48
CA THR A 258 13.10 -5.05 -12.02
C THR A 258 12.46 -3.74 -11.54
N MET A 259 12.76 -2.61 -12.19
CA MET A 259 12.27 -1.30 -11.73
C MET A 259 10.76 -1.14 -11.79
N ILE A 260 10.07 -1.88 -12.66
CA ILE A 260 8.62 -1.76 -12.88
C ILE A 260 7.80 -2.75 -12.06
N GLY A 261 8.45 -3.61 -11.26
CA GLY A 261 7.75 -4.50 -10.34
C GLY A 261 7.00 -5.64 -11.04
N ASN A 262 5.75 -5.85 -10.63
CA ASN A 262 4.79 -6.79 -11.20
C ASN A 262 3.50 -6.06 -11.61
N TYR A 263 2.58 -6.76 -12.28
CA TYR A 263 1.33 -6.19 -12.82
C TYR A 263 1.58 -5.02 -13.79
N GLU A 264 2.71 -5.04 -14.49
CA GLU A 264 3.08 -4.11 -15.54
C GLU A 264 2.39 -4.44 -16.88
N GLY A 265 2.16 -3.43 -17.74
CA GLY A 265 1.67 -3.70 -19.08
C GLY A 265 2.76 -4.32 -19.96
N LYS A 266 2.34 -5.24 -20.84
CA LYS A 266 3.26 -5.99 -21.69
C LYS A 266 3.46 -5.26 -23.03
N PRO A 267 4.70 -5.02 -23.48
CA PRO A 267 4.92 -4.56 -24.83
C PRO A 267 4.42 -5.60 -25.83
N GLN A 268 3.34 -5.32 -26.54
CA GLN A 268 2.99 -6.08 -27.73
C GLN A 268 3.93 -5.69 -28.87
N PHE A 269 5.11 -6.31 -28.90
CA PHE A 269 5.80 -6.53 -30.17
C PHE A 269 5.09 -7.69 -30.88
N ILE A 270 3.98 -7.40 -31.55
CA ILE A 270 3.46 -8.32 -32.56
C ILE A 270 4.28 -8.07 -33.83
N SER A 271 5.28 -8.92 -34.05
CA SER A 271 5.88 -9.12 -35.37
C SER A 271 4.76 -9.47 -36.36
N SER A 272 4.82 -8.86 -37.53
CA SER A 272 3.79 -8.82 -38.58
C SER A 272 3.36 -10.16 -39.20
N ASP A 273 3.80 -11.31 -38.70
CA ASP A 273 3.81 -12.54 -39.50
C ASP A 273 3.15 -13.73 -38.76
N PHE A 274 1.87 -13.63 -38.37
CA PHE A 274 1.01 -14.81 -38.20
C PHE A 274 -0.48 -14.44 -38.01
N PHE A 275 -1.25 -14.45 -39.09
CA PHE A 275 -2.71 -14.50 -39.05
C PHE A 275 -3.16 -15.77 -39.77
N PRO A 276 -3.78 -16.77 -39.10
CA PRO A 276 -4.73 -17.64 -39.75
C PRO A 276 -5.97 -16.80 -40.04
N SER A 277 -6.37 -16.78 -41.31
CA SER A 277 -7.52 -16.06 -41.84
C SER A 277 -8.84 -16.51 -41.21
N ASP A 278 -9.82 -15.62 -41.26
CA ASP A 278 -11.27 -15.89 -41.25
C ASP A 278 -12.05 -15.73 -39.93
N TYR A 279 -12.10 -14.50 -39.41
CA TYR A 279 -13.37 -13.82 -39.05
C TYR A 279 -13.10 -12.34 -38.74
N PHE A 280 -13.97 -11.42 -39.18
CA PHE A 280 -13.83 -9.94 -39.11
C PHE A 280 -12.92 -9.27 -40.13
N ARG A 281 -13.44 -9.17 -41.35
CA ARG A 281 -12.95 -8.27 -42.41
C ARG A 281 -13.68 -6.93 -42.30
N CYS A 282 -13.19 -6.01 -41.44
CA CYS A 282 -13.44 -4.58 -41.63
C CYS A 282 -12.20 -3.96 -42.28
N SER A 283 -12.36 -3.64 -43.56
CA SER A 283 -11.38 -3.03 -44.45
C SER A 283 -10.81 -1.72 -43.89
N SER A 284 -9.55 -1.73 -43.46
CA SER A 284 -8.59 -0.66 -43.76
C SER A 284 -7.15 -1.19 -43.66
N ASN A 285 -6.40 -1.05 -44.75
CA ASN A 285 -4.96 -1.32 -44.82
C ASN A 285 -4.22 -0.24 -44.01
N GLN A 286 -4.08 -0.44 -42.71
CA GLN A 286 -3.13 0.31 -41.91
C GLN A 286 -2.52 -0.61 -40.86
N SER A 287 -1.20 -0.76 -40.93
CA SER A 287 -0.39 -1.35 -39.87
C SER A 287 -0.50 -0.49 -38.61
N VAL A 288 -1.53 -0.74 -37.81
CA VAL A 288 -1.70 -0.07 -36.51
C VAL A 288 -0.70 -0.69 -35.55
N LYS A 289 0.38 0.04 -35.23
CA LYS A 289 1.13 -0.20 -34.00
C LYS A 289 0.15 -0.06 -32.84
N ARG A 290 -0.28 -1.18 -32.24
CA ARG A 290 -1.00 -1.15 -30.98
C ARG A 290 0.01 -0.73 -29.91
N TYR A 291 -0.12 0.50 -29.43
CA TYR A 291 0.48 0.91 -28.17
C TYR A 291 -0.37 0.30 -27.07
N ASP A 292 0.20 -0.65 -26.33
CA ASP A 292 -0.38 -1.07 -25.06
C ASP A 292 -0.14 0.05 -24.04
N SER A 293 -1.22 0.60 -23.48
CA SER A 293 -1.19 1.71 -22.52
C SER A 293 -0.47 1.38 -21.22
N GLY A 294 -0.07 0.13 -20.98
CA GLY A 294 0.70 -0.25 -19.79
C GLY A 294 2.20 -0.47 -20.01
N THR A 295 2.74 -0.34 -21.23
CA THR A 295 4.19 -0.46 -21.45
C THR A 295 4.87 0.90 -21.28
N PRO A 296 5.89 1.01 -20.42
CA PRO A 296 6.75 2.19 -20.34
C PRO A 296 7.28 2.65 -21.69
N CYS A 297 7.21 3.96 -21.93
CA CYS A 297 7.64 4.55 -23.20
C CYS A 297 9.16 4.62 -23.30
N LYS A 298 9.83 4.80 -22.15
CA LYS A 298 11.28 4.90 -22.04
C LYS A 298 11.74 4.48 -20.66
N TYR A 299 12.73 3.62 -20.59
CA TYR A 299 13.41 3.28 -19.34
C TYR A 299 14.67 4.12 -19.15
N THR A 300 14.92 4.56 -17.92
CA THR A 300 16.23 5.07 -17.48
C THR A 300 16.72 4.22 -16.33
N THR A 301 17.75 3.39 -16.58
CA THR A 301 18.32 2.52 -15.54
C THR A 301 19.11 3.33 -14.50
N PRO A 302 19.33 2.83 -13.27
CA PRO A 302 20.15 3.52 -12.28
C PRO A 302 21.55 3.89 -12.80
N LEU A 303 22.18 2.97 -13.55
CA LEU A 303 23.46 3.21 -14.21
C LEU A 303 23.38 4.38 -15.20
N GLN A 304 22.36 4.42 -16.05
CA GLN A 304 22.18 5.51 -17.01
C GLN A 304 21.92 6.86 -16.32
N GLY A 305 21.11 6.88 -15.26
CA GLY A 305 20.83 8.08 -14.49
C GLY A 305 22.09 8.62 -13.81
N LEU A 306 22.90 7.76 -13.20
CA LEU A 306 24.14 8.15 -12.52
C LEU A 306 25.23 8.59 -13.51
N ALA A 307 25.39 7.86 -14.62
CA ALA A 307 26.36 8.15 -15.65
C ALA A 307 26.07 9.45 -16.43
N ALA A 308 24.82 9.94 -16.39
CA ALA A 308 24.46 11.23 -16.97
C ALA A 308 25.07 12.43 -16.22
N SER A 309 25.41 12.26 -14.93
CA SER A 309 25.94 13.34 -14.08
C SER A 309 27.46 13.31 -13.94
N VAL A 310 28.07 12.12 -13.84
CA VAL A 310 29.50 11.94 -13.57
C VAL A 310 30.04 10.71 -14.30
N ALA A 311 31.32 10.73 -14.70
CA ALA A 311 31.97 9.57 -15.31
C ALA A 311 31.88 8.35 -14.38
N THR A 312 31.32 7.27 -14.89
CA THR A 312 30.91 6.11 -14.10
C THR A 312 31.55 4.84 -14.64
N THR A 313 32.10 4.02 -13.74
CA THR A 313 32.49 2.64 -14.02
C THR A 313 31.48 1.69 -13.39
N TYR A 314 31.15 0.62 -14.10
CA TYR A 314 30.09 -0.32 -13.71
C TYR A 314 30.62 -1.74 -13.56
N LEU A 315 30.22 -2.40 -12.48
CA LEU A 315 30.37 -3.84 -12.30
C LEU A 315 29.05 -4.45 -11.81
N PRO A 316 28.54 -5.54 -12.39
CA PRO A 316 27.34 -6.19 -11.87
C PRO A 316 27.57 -6.77 -10.47
N GLY A 317 28.78 -7.22 -10.14
CA GLY A 317 29.12 -7.79 -8.83
C GLY A 317 28.54 -9.18 -8.60
N CYS A 318 27.29 -9.42 -8.96
CA CYS A 318 26.66 -10.73 -9.05
C CYS A 318 25.96 -10.86 -10.42
N SER A 319 25.77 -12.09 -10.92
CA SER A 319 25.08 -12.32 -12.20
C SER A 319 23.58 -11.99 -12.17
N ASN A 320 22.95 -12.06 -10.99
CA ASN A 320 21.54 -11.75 -10.75
C ASN A 320 21.33 -11.40 -9.26
N VAL A 321 20.08 -11.05 -8.89
CA VAL A 321 19.76 -10.69 -7.50
C VAL A 321 19.91 -11.88 -6.54
N ALA A 322 19.69 -13.12 -6.95
CA ALA A 322 19.89 -14.29 -6.08
C ALA A 322 21.35 -14.43 -5.63
N CYS A 323 22.30 -13.81 -6.36
CA CYS A 323 23.71 -13.67 -6.02
C CYS A 323 24.33 -14.94 -5.43
N GLY A 324 24.30 -16.04 -6.18
CA GLY A 324 24.93 -17.30 -5.76
C GLY A 324 26.46 -17.19 -5.60
N THR A 325 27.12 -16.34 -6.39
CA THR A 325 28.56 -16.07 -6.28
C THR A 325 28.84 -14.59 -6.56
N ALA A 326 29.54 -13.94 -5.62
CA ALA A 326 29.91 -12.53 -5.72
C ALA A 326 31.33 -12.34 -6.29
N GLN A 327 31.50 -11.39 -7.21
CA GLN A 327 32.76 -10.93 -7.79
C GLN A 327 33.46 -9.93 -6.86
N VAL A 328 33.84 -10.40 -5.67
CA VAL A 328 34.34 -9.53 -4.60
C VAL A 328 35.64 -8.81 -4.96
N ALA A 329 36.62 -9.51 -5.53
CA ALA A 329 37.95 -8.95 -5.81
C ALA A 329 37.90 -7.77 -6.81
N ASP A 330 37.16 -7.93 -7.92
CA ASP A 330 37.00 -6.88 -8.92
C ASP A 330 36.20 -5.69 -8.39
N ALA A 331 35.15 -5.97 -7.60
CA ALA A 331 34.33 -4.94 -6.97
C ALA A 331 35.16 -4.09 -5.98
N GLN A 332 36.01 -4.72 -5.17
CA GLN A 332 36.90 -4.02 -4.25
C GLN A 332 37.91 -3.14 -4.98
N LYS A 333 38.52 -3.66 -6.06
CA LYS A 333 39.48 -2.91 -6.86
C LYS A 333 38.83 -1.68 -7.52
N MET A 334 37.62 -1.83 -8.03
CA MET A 334 36.85 -0.72 -8.61
C MET A 334 36.50 0.33 -7.57
N ALA A 335 36.01 -0.09 -6.41
CA ALA A 335 35.61 0.82 -5.33
C ALA A 335 36.80 1.57 -4.70
N ALA A 336 37.97 0.93 -4.60
CA ALA A 336 39.18 1.58 -4.10
C ALA A 336 39.73 2.67 -5.03
N ALA A 337 39.41 2.61 -6.33
CA ALA A 337 39.86 3.57 -7.34
C ALA A 337 38.86 4.71 -7.61
N ALA A 338 37.66 4.66 -7.04
CA ALA A 338 36.60 5.64 -7.26
C ALA A 338 36.52 6.68 -6.13
N ASP A 339 36.05 7.88 -6.46
CA ASP A 339 35.87 8.96 -5.48
C ASP A 339 34.64 8.73 -4.60
N ALA A 340 33.65 7.99 -5.12
CA ALA A 340 32.46 7.54 -4.41
C ALA A 340 31.96 6.21 -4.99
N THR A 341 31.26 5.42 -4.17
CA THR A 341 30.71 4.13 -4.60
C THR A 341 29.20 4.06 -4.34
N VAL A 342 28.44 3.66 -5.35
CA VAL A 342 27.00 3.39 -5.26
C VAL A 342 26.75 1.89 -5.46
N LEU A 343 26.19 1.25 -4.44
CA LEU A 343 25.82 -0.16 -4.46
C LEU A 343 24.32 -0.29 -4.69
N VAL A 344 23.88 -0.90 -5.81
CA VAL A 344 22.46 -1.10 -6.12
C VAL A 344 22.09 -2.58 -5.96
N MET A 345 21.45 -2.87 -4.83
CA MET A 345 21.23 -4.20 -4.25
C MET A 345 19.73 -4.44 -4.00
N GLY A 346 19.36 -5.61 -3.50
CA GLY A 346 17.99 -5.94 -3.12
C GLY A 346 17.42 -7.15 -3.85
N ALA A 347 16.17 -7.05 -4.28
CA ALA A 347 15.37 -8.13 -4.84
C ALA A 347 14.78 -7.78 -6.22
N ASP A 348 14.16 -8.77 -6.84
CA ASP A 348 13.28 -8.65 -7.99
C ASP A 348 12.14 -9.69 -7.86
N GLN A 349 11.34 -9.85 -8.92
CA GLN A 349 10.21 -10.79 -8.95
C GLN A 349 10.63 -12.27 -8.89
N SER A 350 11.93 -12.59 -9.01
CA SER A 350 12.44 -13.92 -8.70
C SER A 350 12.59 -14.17 -7.20
N ILE A 351 12.51 -13.15 -6.35
CA ILE A 351 12.61 -13.27 -4.90
C ILE A 351 11.25 -13.03 -4.24
N GLU A 352 10.51 -12.03 -4.70
CA GLU A 352 9.19 -11.64 -4.17
C GLU A 352 8.22 -11.32 -5.31
N ALA A 353 7.20 -12.17 -5.46
CA ALA A 353 6.18 -12.02 -6.50
C ALA A 353 4.88 -12.70 -6.08
N GLU A 354 3.84 -12.55 -6.92
CA GLU A 354 2.65 -13.36 -6.82
C GLU A 354 3.00 -14.86 -6.84
N SER A 355 2.35 -15.64 -5.97
CA SER A 355 2.65 -17.05 -5.71
C SER A 355 4.08 -17.34 -5.21
N ARG A 356 4.85 -16.30 -4.85
CA ARG A 356 6.23 -16.42 -4.38
C ARG A 356 6.50 -15.45 -3.23
N ASP A 357 6.15 -15.91 -2.04
CA ASP A 357 6.61 -15.28 -0.81
C ASP A 357 8.08 -15.60 -0.52
N ARG A 358 8.75 -14.63 0.09
CA ARG A 358 10.09 -14.83 0.62
C ARG A 358 10.06 -15.78 1.81
N VAL A 359 11.14 -16.54 1.97
CA VAL A 359 11.35 -17.43 3.14
C VAL A 359 12.15 -16.76 4.26
N ASN A 360 12.78 -15.63 3.96
CA ASN A 360 13.51 -14.78 4.90
C ASN A 360 13.46 -13.34 4.40
N ILE A 361 13.92 -12.39 5.21
CA ILE A 361 13.96 -10.96 4.89
C ILE A 361 15.40 -10.42 4.83
N LEU A 362 16.39 -11.30 4.68
CA LEU A 362 17.77 -10.91 4.42
C LEU A 362 17.97 -10.47 2.97
N LEU A 363 19.10 -9.82 2.69
CA LEU A 363 19.55 -9.62 1.31
C LEU A 363 19.85 -10.99 0.66
N PRO A 364 19.43 -11.24 -0.59
CA PRO A 364 19.60 -12.56 -1.19
C PRO A 364 21.07 -12.93 -1.43
N GLY A 365 21.39 -14.21 -1.21
CA GLY A 365 22.69 -14.81 -1.52
C GLY A 365 23.87 -14.09 -0.87
N GLN A 366 24.91 -13.83 -1.67
CA GLN A 366 26.16 -13.21 -1.23
C GLN A 366 26.16 -11.68 -1.33
N GLN A 367 25.00 -11.02 -1.50
CA GLN A 367 24.96 -9.55 -1.60
C GLN A 367 25.53 -8.86 -0.34
N GLN A 368 25.22 -9.35 0.86
CA GLN A 368 25.78 -8.79 2.11
C GLN A 368 27.32 -8.90 2.17
N LEU A 369 27.90 -10.02 1.69
CA LEU A 369 29.34 -10.20 1.60
C LEU A 369 29.96 -9.16 0.65
N LEU A 370 29.36 -8.99 -0.53
CA LEU A 370 29.80 -8.02 -1.54
C LEU A 370 29.75 -6.58 -0.99
N ILE A 371 28.64 -6.18 -0.37
CA ILE A 371 28.46 -4.85 0.22
C ILE A 371 29.54 -4.59 1.27
N THR A 372 29.76 -5.54 2.18
CA THR A 372 30.74 -5.40 3.27
C THR A 372 32.16 -5.28 2.72
N ALA A 373 32.51 -6.11 1.75
CA ALA A 373 33.84 -6.11 1.15
C ALA A 373 34.12 -4.82 0.37
N VAL A 374 33.15 -4.32 -0.39
CA VAL A 374 33.23 -3.04 -1.11
C VAL A 374 33.33 -1.87 -0.13
N ALA A 375 32.49 -1.85 0.92
CA ALA A 375 32.51 -0.78 1.91
C ALA A 375 33.88 -0.68 2.61
N ASN A 376 34.53 -1.81 2.89
CA ASN A 376 35.85 -1.85 3.49
C ASN A 376 36.98 -1.38 2.55
N ALA A 377 36.84 -1.61 1.23
CA ALA A 377 37.83 -1.21 0.23
C ALA A 377 37.65 0.25 -0.24
N SER A 378 36.47 0.83 -0.06
CA SER A 378 36.14 2.18 -0.51
C SER A 378 36.89 3.25 0.30
N THR A 379 37.41 4.26 -0.40
CA THR A 379 38.09 5.42 0.20
C THR A 379 37.13 6.60 0.40
N GLY A 380 36.13 6.73 -0.48
CA GLY A 380 35.08 7.74 -0.43
C GLY A 380 33.77 7.27 0.20
N PRO A 381 32.69 8.08 0.11
CA PRO A 381 31.37 7.70 0.62
C PRO A 381 30.80 6.49 -0.13
N VAL A 382 30.10 5.63 0.63
CA VAL A 382 29.45 4.41 0.12
C VAL A 382 27.95 4.55 0.31
N ILE A 383 27.24 4.60 -0.82
CA ILE A 383 25.80 4.77 -0.88
C ILE A 383 25.18 3.42 -1.22
N LEU A 384 24.41 2.86 -0.30
CA LEU A 384 23.66 1.62 -0.50
C LEU A 384 22.23 1.94 -0.95
N VAL A 385 21.86 1.50 -2.14
CA VAL A 385 20.53 1.60 -2.72
C VAL A 385 19.87 0.23 -2.66
N ILE A 386 18.77 0.11 -1.91
CA ILE A 386 17.97 -1.10 -1.78
C ILE A 386 16.74 -0.97 -2.69
N MET A 387 16.72 -1.78 -3.75
CA MET A 387 15.59 -1.94 -4.65
C MET A 387 14.83 -3.21 -4.28
N SER A 388 13.65 -3.05 -3.70
CA SER A 388 12.74 -4.12 -3.29
C SER A 388 11.37 -3.53 -2.97
N GLY A 389 10.31 -4.32 -3.11
CA GLY A 389 8.98 -4.00 -2.59
C GLY A 389 8.93 -4.19 -1.07
N GLY A 390 9.38 -5.34 -0.57
CA GLY A 390 9.41 -5.64 0.86
C GLY A 390 10.60 -5.01 1.59
N GLY A 391 10.43 -4.75 2.89
CA GLY A 391 11.54 -4.38 3.78
C GLY A 391 12.55 -5.51 3.94
N MET A 392 13.81 -5.16 4.21
CA MET A 392 14.91 -6.12 4.39
C MET A 392 15.67 -5.84 5.67
N ASP A 393 16.14 -6.90 6.33
CA ASP A 393 17.06 -6.78 7.45
C ASP A 393 18.45 -6.39 6.94
N VAL A 394 18.71 -5.09 6.95
CA VAL A 394 20.00 -4.46 6.62
C VAL A 394 20.70 -3.93 7.87
N SER A 395 20.47 -4.56 9.03
CA SER A 395 21.07 -4.13 10.30
C SER A 395 22.59 -4.03 10.23
N PHE A 396 23.25 -4.94 9.49
CA PHE A 396 24.70 -4.92 9.25
C PHE A 396 25.17 -3.64 8.54
N ALA A 397 24.34 -3.06 7.66
CA ALA A 397 24.66 -1.84 6.92
C ALA A 397 24.32 -0.59 7.74
N LYS A 398 23.22 -0.65 8.52
CA LYS A 398 22.81 0.43 9.42
C LYS A 398 23.92 0.77 10.41
N THR A 399 24.54 -0.24 11.02
CA THR A 399 25.60 -0.07 12.05
C THR A 399 27.01 0.12 11.49
N ASN A 400 27.24 -0.08 10.18
CA ASN A 400 28.56 0.07 9.58
C ASN A 400 28.82 1.53 9.15
N ASP A 401 29.78 2.19 9.78
CA ASP A 401 30.14 3.60 9.52
C ASP A 401 30.73 3.86 8.13
N LYS A 402 31.27 2.83 7.46
CA LYS A 402 31.73 2.94 6.07
C LYS A 402 30.58 3.08 5.09
N ILE A 403 29.39 2.59 5.43
CA ILE A 403 28.19 2.78 4.62
C ILE A 403 27.54 4.09 5.07
N THR A 404 27.88 5.15 4.36
CA THR A 404 27.57 6.52 4.74
C THR A 404 26.12 6.88 4.44
N SER A 405 25.48 6.25 3.46
CA SER A 405 24.08 6.51 3.12
C SER A 405 23.33 5.24 2.72
N ILE A 406 22.05 5.16 3.08
CA ILE A 406 21.14 4.06 2.70
C ILE A 406 19.86 4.67 2.11
N LEU A 407 19.52 4.27 0.90
CA LEU A 407 18.30 4.64 0.18
C LEU A 407 17.44 3.38 -0.03
N TRP A 408 16.15 3.46 0.26
CA TRP A 408 15.16 2.49 -0.22
C TRP A 408 14.35 3.12 -1.34
N VAL A 409 14.27 2.43 -2.48
CA VAL A 409 13.71 3.00 -3.72
C VAL A 409 12.46 2.28 -4.21
N GLY A 410 11.97 1.27 -3.47
CA GLY A 410 10.85 0.45 -3.93
C GLY A 410 11.17 -0.24 -5.26
N TYR A 411 10.16 -0.27 -6.13
CA TYR A 411 10.30 -0.47 -7.57
C TYR A 411 9.99 0.88 -8.27
N PRO A 412 11.01 1.65 -8.67
CA PRO A 412 10.87 3.09 -8.97
C PRO A 412 10.34 3.41 -10.38
N GLY A 413 9.80 2.43 -11.10
CA GLY A 413 9.17 2.61 -12.41
C GLY A 413 10.13 2.98 -13.54
N GLU A 414 9.56 3.50 -14.63
CA GLU A 414 10.28 3.72 -15.89
C GLU A 414 11.39 4.78 -15.81
N ALA A 415 11.19 5.81 -14.99
CA ALA A 415 12.12 6.92 -14.79
C ALA A 415 12.95 6.77 -13.49
N GLY A 416 12.92 5.58 -12.88
CA GLY A 416 13.50 5.35 -11.55
C GLY A 416 14.99 5.66 -11.44
N GLY A 417 15.78 5.32 -12.47
CA GLY A 417 17.21 5.64 -12.48
C GLY A 417 17.49 7.14 -12.48
N ALA A 418 16.66 7.93 -13.16
CA ALA A 418 16.77 9.38 -13.15
C ALA A 418 16.39 9.96 -11.78
N ALA A 419 15.33 9.45 -11.15
CA ALA A 419 14.93 9.87 -9.80
C ALA A 419 15.98 9.52 -8.72
N ILE A 420 16.63 8.35 -8.83
CA ILE A 420 17.74 7.96 -7.95
C ILE A 420 18.91 8.94 -8.10
N ALA A 421 19.29 9.28 -9.33
CA ALA A 421 20.34 10.25 -9.60
C ALA A 421 19.97 11.64 -9.06
N ASP A 422 18.71 12.06 -9.21
CA ASP A 422 18.25 13.36 -8.74
C ASP A 422 18.47 13.56 -7.24
N ILE A 423 18.26 12.50 -6.46
CA ILE A 423 18.48 12.49 -5.02
C ILE A 423 19.96 12.40 -4.71
N ILE A 424 20.69 11.45 -5.30
CA ILE A 424 22.12 11.25 -5.02
C ILE A 424 22.94 12.52 -5.30
N PHE A 425 22.60 13.28 -6.35
CA PHE A 425 23.28 14.53 -6.68
C PHE A 425 22.59 15.79 -6.15
N GLY A 426 21.52 15.66 -5.36
CA GLY A 426 20.91 16.78 -4.65
C GLY A 426 20.12 17.76 -5.52
N SER A 427 19.69 17.35 -6.72
CA SER A 427 18.69 18.12 -7.48
C SER A 427 17.29 17.99 -6.87
N TYR A 428 17.06 16.95 -6.07
CA TYR A 428 15.84 16.74 -5.31
C TYR A 428 16.13 16.41 -3.85
N ASN A 429 15.35 17.02 -2.93
CA ASN A 429 15.42 16.72 -1.50
C ASN A 429 14.48 15.54 -1.17
N PRO A 430 15.00 14.37 -0.74
CA PRO A 430 14.17 13.20 -0.47
C PRO A 430 13.14 13.47 0.62
N SER A 431 11.90 13.05 0.37
CA SER A 431 10.76 13.29 1.26
C SER A 431 9.91 12.03 1.52
N GLY A 432 10.32 10.90 0.94
CA GLY A 432 9.69 9.61 1.15
C GLY A 432 9.79 9.17 2.62
N ARG A 433 8.80 8.38 3.04
CA ARG A 433 8.67 7.83 4.39
C ARG A 433 8.29 6.36 4.26
N LEU A 434 8.84 5.49 5.11
CA LEU A 434 8.53 4.08 5.05
C LEU A 434 7.03 3.81 5.30
N PRO A 435 6.31 3.13 4.38
CA PRO A 435 4.91 2.74 4.58
C PRO A 435 4.75 1.43 5.37
N MET A 436 5.88 0.79 5.72
CA MET A 436 5.95 -0.48 6.43
C MET A 436 7.12 -0.52 7.41
N THR A 437 7.00 -1.32 8.47
CA THR A 437 8.10 -1.57 9.42
C THR A 437 9.11 -2.54 8.79
N TRP A 438 10.40 -2.25 8.94
CA TRP A 438 11.48 -3.18 8.60
C TRP A 438 11.87 -3.95 9.85
N TYR A 439 11.59 -5.25 9.83
CA TYR A 439 11.83 -6.17 10.93
C TYR A 439 13.24 -6.77 10.86
N PRO A 440 13.83 -7.16 12.00
CA PRO A 440 14.99 -8.04 12.01
C PRO A 440 14.60 -9.44 11.54
N GLN A 441 15.54 -10.20 10.98
CA GLN A 441 15.32 -11.57 10.50
C GLN A 441 14.70 -12.48 11.57
N SER A 442 15.09 -12.28 12.84
CA SER A 442 14.55 -13.01 13.98
C SER A 442 13.03 -12.94 14.11
N TYR A 443 12.38 -11.91 13.56
CA TYR A 443 10.92 -11.83 13.53
C TYR A 443 10.32 -12.96 12.70
N VAL A 444 10.85 -13.19 11.49
CA VAL A 444 10.35 -14.22 10.56
C VAL A 444 10.72 -15.62 11.05
N ASP A 445 11.83 -15.76 11.78
CA ASP A 445 12.24 -17.03 12.37
C ASP A 445 11.32 -17.47 13.53
N ASN A 446 10.77 -16.51 14.28
CA ASN A 446 9.99 -16.78 15.51
C ASN A 446 8.47 -16.64 15.34
N VAL A 447 8.01 -15.96 14.29
CA VAL A 447 6.58 -15.70 14.08
C VAL A 447 6.08 -16.51 12.87
N PRO A 448 5.08 -17.40 13.05
CA PRO A 448 4.40 -18.01 11.92
C PRO A 448 3.73 -16.94 11.07
N MET A 449 4.12 -16.80 9.80
CA MET A 449 3.53 -15.77 8.94
C MET A 449 2.04 -16.01 8.61
N THR A 450 1.53 -17.21 8.89
CA THR A 450 0.11 -17.57 8.83
C THR A 450 -0.70 -17.16 10.08
N ASN A 451 -0.05 -16.69 11.15
CA ASN A 451 -0.75 -16.17 12.33
C ASN A 451 -1.31 -14.77 12.03
N MET A 452 -2.63 -14.66 11.98
CA MET A 452 -3.36 -13.45 11.59
C MET A 452 -3.62 -12.47 12.74
N ASN A 453 -3.34 -12.86 13.99
CA ASN A 453 -3.55 -12.00 15.14
C ASN A 453 -2.68 -10.75 15.02
N MET A 454 -3.23 -9.56 15.22
CA MET A 454 -2.45 -8.33 15.11
C MET A 454 -1.79 -7.96 16.44
N ARG A 455 -2.51 -8.21 17.53
CA ARG A 455 -2.12 -7.86 18.90
C ARG A 455 -1.06 -8.81 19.46
N PRO A 456 -0.14 -8.32 20.30
CA PRO A 456 0.80 -9.19 20.99
C PRO A 456 0.07 -10.08 22.00
N ASP A 457 0.59 -11.28 22.20
CA ASP A 457 0.13 -12.20 23.24
C ASP A 457 1.33 -12.62 24.11
N PRO A 458 1.45 -12.04 25.32
CA PRO A 458 2.53 -12.36 26.25
C PRO A 458 2.54 -13.83 26.69
N SER A 459 1.40 -14.54 26.65
CA SER A 459 1.31 -15.93 27.10
C SER A 459 1.96 -16.91 26.13
N SER A 460 1.87 -16.63 24.83
CA SER A 460 2.55 -17.40 23.77
C SER A 460 3.91 -16.81 23.37
N GLY A 461 4.26 -15.62 23.86
CA GLY A 461 5.45 -14.88 23.43
C GLY A 461 5.30 -14.22 22.07
N TYR A 462 4.08 -14.14 21.53
CA TYR A 462 3.81 -13.52 20.23
C TYR A 462 3.96 -11.99 20.33
N PRO A 463 4.86 -11.36 19.54
CA PRO A 463 5.22 -9.95 19.73
C PRO A 463 4.28 -8.97 19.03
N GLY A 464 3.23 -9.44 18.36
CA GLY A 464 2.32 -8.62 17.55
C GLY A 464 2.84 -8.29 16.14
N ARG A 465 2.03 -7.54 15.39
CA ARG A 465 2.28 -7.17 13.99
C ARG A 465 2.13 -5.67 13.75
N THR A 466 2.80 -5.19 12.71
CA THR A 466 2.83 -3.79 12.26
C THR A 466 3.36 -2.83 13.32
N TYR A 467 3.59 -1.57 12.95
CA TYR A 467 3.94 -0.53 13.92
C TYR A 467 2.85 -0.28 14.99
N ARG A 468 1.61 -0.74 14.75
CA ARG A 468 0.48 -0.50 15.65
C ARG A 468 0.58 -1.33 16.93
N PHE A 469 1.01 -2.57 16.82
CA PHE A 469 0.94 -3.55 17.90
C PHE A 469 2.27 -4.22 18.22
N TYR A 470 3.24 -4.18 17.30
CA TYR A 470 4.53 -4.85 17.50
C TYR A 470 5.31 -4.23 18.66
N THR A 471 5.80 -5.08 19.57
CA THR A 471 6.53 -4.67 20.78
C THR A 471 8.04 -4.94 20.71
N GLY A 472 8.53 -5.55 19.63
CA GLY A 472 9.94 -5.89 19.46
C GLY A 472 10.78 -4.81 18.77
N GLU A 473 12.04 -5.14 18.50
CA GLU A 473 12.99 -4.24 17.85
C GLU A 473 12.74 -4.09 16.34
N THR A 474 13.03 -2.90 15.81
CA THR A 474 12.90 -2.62 14.37
C THR A 474 14.23 -2.18 13.77
N VAL A 475 14.50 -2.61 12.54
CA VAL A 475 15.63 -2.10 11.74
C VAL A 475 15.32 -0.67 11.33
N TYR A 476 14.13 -0.44 10.80
CA TYR A 476 13.54 0.88 10.57
C TYR A 476 12.06 0.83 10.89
N SER A 477 11.55 1.89 11.51
CA SER A 477 10.16 2.01 11.91
C SER A 477 9.28 2.55 10.78
N PHE A 478 7.98 2.25 10.84
CA PHE A 478 6.99 2.91 9.99
C PHE A 478 7.10 4.44 10.12
N GLY A 479 7.13 5.14 8.98
CA GLY A 479 7.29 6.58 8.92
C GLY A 479 8.74 7.08 8.99
N ASP A 480 9.74 6.20 9.10
CA ASP A 480 11.15 6.62 9.01
C ASP A 480 11.48 7.17 7.62
N GLY A 481 12.34 8.19 7.60
CA GLY A 481 12.79 8.88 6.39
C GLY A 481 13.51 10.18 6.73
N LEU A 482 14.66 10.40 6.11
CA LEU A 482 15.49 11.59 6.29
C LEU A 482 15.28 12.55 5.12
N SER A 483 15.66 13.80 5.33
CA SER A 483 15.66 14.86 4.32
C SER A 483 17.02 15.56 4.37
N TYR A 484 17.43 16.19 3.27
CA TYR A 484 18.60 17.06 3.22
C TYR A 484 18.39 18.39 3.93
N SER A 485 17.14 18.73 4.26
CA SER A 485 16.78 19.85 5.10
C SER A 485 16.24 19.43 6.48
N GLN A 486 16.19 20.39 7.40
CA GLN A 486 15.69 20.21 8.76
C GLN A 486 14.34 20.90 8.92
N PHE A 487 13.33 20.16 9.37
CA PHE A 487 11.98 20.67 9.60
C PHE A 487 11.65 20.65 11.09
N SER A 488 11.08 21.74 11.59
CA SER A 488 10.59 21.85 12.97
C SER A 488 9.08 22.06 12.99
N HIS A 489 8.43 21.46 13.99
CA HIS A 489 6.99 21.51 14.18
C HIS A 489 6.65 22.28 15.47
N LYS A 490 5.71 23.20 15.38
CA LYS A 490 5.18 23.94 16.53
C LYS A 490 3.66 23.84 16.55
N LEU A 491 3.11 23.34 17.66
CA LEU A 491 1.66 23.37 17.89
C LEU A 491 1.22 24.80 18.19
N ILE A 492 0.23 25.26 17.45
CA ILE A 492 -0.38 26.59 17.60
C ILE A 492 -1.66 26.48 18.42
N GLN A 493 -2.52 25.54 18.08
CA GLN A 493 -3.81 25.34 18.74
C GLN A 493 -4.22 23.86 18.63
N ALA A 494 -4.64 23.29 19.76
CA ALA A 494 -5.37 22.03 19.83
C ALA A 494 -6.11 21.97 21.17
N PRO A 495 -7.31 21.35 21.24
CA PRO A 495 -8.03 21.18 22.49
C PRO A 495 -7.29 20.23 23.43
N GLN A 496 -7.41 20.44 24.75
CA GLN A 496 -6.91 19.49 25.77
C GLN A 496 -7.99 18.54 26.29
N LEU A 497 -9.26 18.90 26.06
CA LEU A 497 -10.43 18.16 26.50
C LEU A 497 -11.41 18.09 25.33
N VAL A 498 -11.92 16.88 25.07
CA VAL A 498 -13.09 16.67 24.22
C VAL A 498 -14.15 15.97 25.06
N SER A 499 -15.34 16.54 25.03
CA SER A 499 -16.50 16.06 25.75
C SER A 499 -17.38 15.23 24.82
N VAL A 500 -17.51 13.95 25.12
CA VAL A 500 -18.34 13.00 24.39
C VAL A 500 -19.77 13.11 24.90
N PRO A 501 -20.75 13.53 24.08
CA PRO A 501 -22.13 13.67 24.51
C PRO A 501 -22.72 12.28 24.79
N LEU A 502 -23.37 12.13 25.94
CA LEU A 502 -24.11 10.93 26.31
C LEU A 502 -25.50 11.33 26.80
N GLU A 503 -26.49 10.49 26.53
CA GLU A 503 -27.83 10.66 27.10
C GLU A 503 -27.82 10.41 28.62
N GLU A 504 -28.70 11.08 29.37
CA GLU A 504 -28.79 10.92 30.84
C GLU A 504 -29.09 9.48 31.27
N SER A 505 -29.84 8.73 30.46
CA SER A 505 -30.14 7.32 30.67
C SER A 505 -28.98 6.38 30.34
N HIS A 506 -27.88 6.89 29.77
CA HIS A 506 -26.74 6.06 29.39
C HIS A 506 -26.01 5.55 30.64
N VAL A 507 -25.65 4.27 30.67
CA VAL A 507 -25.04 3.61 31.85
C VAL A 507 -23.74 4.31 32.30
N CYS A 508 -22.99 4.87 31.35
CA CYS A 508 -21.77 5.63 31.63
C CYS A 508 -22.00 7.00 32.29
N TYR A 509 -23.25 7.47 32.40
CA TYR A 509 -23.58 8.68 33.15
C TYR A 509 -23.45 8.44 34.66
N SER A 510 -23.85 7.25 35.11
CA SER A 510 -23.88 6.83 36.53
C SER A 510 -22.70 5.92 36.94
N SER A 511 -21.87 5.47 35.99
CA SER A 511 -20.72 4.60 36.25
C SER A 511 -19.47 5.04 35.45
N GLU A 512 -18.27 4.79 35.98
CA GLU A 512 -17.03 5.11 35.28
C GLU A 512 -16.80 4.14 34.11
N CYS A 513 -17.07 4.61 32.89
CA CYS A 513 -16.79 3.85 31.68
C CYS A 513 -15.38 4.11 31.16
N LYS A 514 -14.78 3.04 30.62
CA LYS A 514 -13.49 3.10 29.93
C LYS A 514 -13.63 3.41 28.43
N SER A 515 -14.79 3.12 27.86
CA SER A 515 -15.09 3.35 26.46
C SER A 515 -16.61 3.45 26.24
N VAL A 516 -17.02 4.11 25.15
CA VAL A 516 -18.43 4.28 24.76
C VAL A 516 -18.63 3.92 23.29
N ALA A 517 -19.84 3.50 22.91
CA ALA A 517 -20.11 3.13 21.52
C ALA A 517 -19.95 4.33 20.58
N ALA A 518 -19.21 4.14 19.49
CA ALA A 518 -19.13 5.11 18.40
C ALA A 518 -20.35 4.94 17.49
N SER A 519 -21.45 5.61 17.85
CA SER A 519 -22.71 5.63 17.10
C SER A 519 -23.01 7.04 16.60
N ASP A 520 -23.93 7.17 15.65
CA ASP A 520 -24.32 8.47 15.08
C ASP A 520 -24.76 9.48 16.16
N GLN A 521 -25.41 9.03 17.25
CA GLN A 521 -25.75 9.91 18.38
C GLN A 521 -24.53 10.39 19.14
N THR A 522 -23.60 9.49 19.50
CA THR A 522 -22.39 9.83 20.24
C THR A 522 -21.43 10.69 19.41
N CYS A 523 -21.44 10.51 18.09
CA CYS A 523 -20.43 11.06 17.17
C CYS A 523 -20.81 12.40 16.52
N GLN A 524 -22.02 12.92 16.79
CA GLN A 524 -22.45 14.20 16.25
C GLN A 524 -21.53 15.35 16.69
N ASN A 525 -20.93 16.03 15.71
CA ASN A 525 -20.04 17.19 15.89
C ASN A 525 -18.81 16.93 16.78
N LEU A 526 -18.36 15.68 16.91
CA LEU A 526 -17.13 15.34 17.62
C LEU A 526 -15.89 15.46 16.73
N ASN A 527 -15.64 16.67 16.21
CA ASN A 527 -14.44 16.99 15.47
C ASN A 527 -13.73 18.20 16.07
N PHE A 528 -12.42 18.28 15.85
CA PHE A 528 -11.62 19.43 16.21
C PHE A 528 -10.44 19.63 15.27
N ASP A 529 -9.96 20.86 15.22
CA ASP A 529 -8.81 21.24 14.40
C ASP A 529 -7.53 21.30 15.24
N MET A 530 -6.47 20.71 14.70
CA MET A 530 -5.10 20.88 15.19
C MET A 530 -4.30 21.77 14.25
N HIS A 531 -3.94 22.94 14.76
CA HIS A 531 -3.17 23.93 14.02
C HIS A 531 -1.69 23.79 14.29
N LEU A 532 -0.91 23.63 13.23
CA LEU A 532 0.54 23.42 13.28
C LEU A 532 1.26 24.43 12.41
N ARG A 533 2.38 24.93 12.94
CA ARG A 533 3.35 25.69 12.16
C ARG A 533 4.56 24.82 11.88
N ILE A 534 4.90 24.67 10.61
CA ILE A 534 6.00 23.84 10.15
C ILE A 534 7.02 24.73 9.47
N LYS A 535 8.25 24.73 9.98
CA LYS A 535 9.33 25.57 9.46
C LYS A 535 10.43 24.72 8.86
N ASN A 536 10.81 25.04 7.62
CA ASN A 536 12.04 24.55 7.02
C ASN A 536 13.20 25.42 7.50
N SER A 537 14.04 24.86 8.38
CA SER A 537 15.18 25.57 8.98
C SER A 537 16.51 25.25 8.30
N GLY A 538 16.52 24.36 7.29
CA GLY A 538 17.72 24.08 6.51
C GLY A 538 17.85 24.97 5.27
N THR A 539 18.88 24.69 4.48
CA THR A 539 19.28 25.49 3.31
C THR A 539 18.64 25.01 2.01
N MET A 540 18.08 23.79 2.00
CA MET A 540 17.48 23.19 0.82
C MET A 540 15.95 23.26 0.90
N SER A 541 15.33 23.69 -0.20
CA SER A 541 13.87 23.59 -0.37
C SER A 541 13.48 22.13 -0.57
N GLY A 542 12.27 21.74 -0.16
CA GLY A 542 11.83 20.38 -0.35
C GLY A 542 10.45 20.10 0.22
N SER A 543 9.94 18.94 -0.17
CA SER A 543 8.72 18.38 0.39
C SER A 543 8.97 17.77 1.77
N HIS A 544 8.00 17.86 2.65
CA HIS A 544 8.02 17.26 3.98
C HIS A 544 6.69 16.58 4.25
N THR A 545 6.76 15.31 4.62
CA THR A 545 5.60 14.50 5.00
C THR A 545 5.43 14.55 6.51
N VAL A 546 4.26 14.96 6.95
CA VAL A 546 3.89 15.21 8.33
C VAL A 546 2.85 14.19 8.73
N PHE A 547 3.21 13.29 9.64
CA PHE A 547 2.28 12.31 10.20
C PHE A 547 1.71 12.82 11.52
N LEU A 548 0.39 12.73 11.66
CA LEU A 548 -0.30 12.83 12.93
C LEU A 548 -0.63 11.41 13.41
N PHE A 549 -0.10 11.01 14.56
CA PHE A 549 -0.44 9.73 15.19
C PHE A 549 -1.19 9.94 16.50
N SER A 550 -1.98 8.96 16.93
CA SER A 550 -2.57 8.86 18.25
C SER A 550 -2.07 7.62 18.99
N THR A 551 -1.76 7.76 20.28
CA THR A 551 -1.68 6.65 21.24
C THR A 551 -2.93 6.71 22.10
N PRO A 552 -3.86 5.76 21.94
CA PRO A 552 -5.08 5.70 22.74
C PRO A 552 -4.81 5.24 24.19
N PRO A 553 -5.76 5.45 25.12
CA PRO A 553 -5.77 4.81 26.43
C PRO A 553 -5.72 3.29 26.31
N SER A 554 -5.11 2.62 27.29
CA SER A 554 -5.00 1.16 27.35
C SER A 554 -6.34 0.48 27.67
N VAL A 555 -7.19 0.36 26.65
CA VAL A 555 -8.50 -0.30 26.68
C VAL A 555 -8.63 -1.23 25.48
N HIS A 556 -9.31 -2.37 25.63
CA HIS A 556 -9.53 -3.34 24.55
C HIS A 556 -8.25 -3.76 23.80
N ASN A 557 -7.11 -3.88 24.51
CA ASN A 557 -5.81 -4.17 23.91
C ASN A 557 -5.47 -3.22 22.74
N SER A 558 -5.73 -1.93 22.93
CA SER A 558 -5.54 -0.86 21.95
C SER A 558 -4.11 -0.82 21.39
N PRO A 559 -3.93 -0.29 20.16
CA PRO A 559 -2.60 -0.14 19.57
C PRO A 559 -1.69 0.78 20.40
N GLN A 560 -0.38 0.53 20.33
CA GLN A 560 0.67 1.40 20.88
C GLN A 560 0.67 2.78 20.20
N LYS A 561 0.39 2.77 18.90
CA LYS A 561 0.35 3.95 18.05
C LYS A 561 -0.53 3.67 16.85
N HIS A 562 -1.37 4.61 16.47
CA HIS A 562 -2.18 4.57 15.28
C HIS A 562 -1.93 5.85 14.51
N LEU A 563 -1.73 5.78 13.20
CA LEU A 563 -1.74 6.98 12.38
C LEU A 563 -3.17 7.57 12.45
N VAL A 564 -3.35 8.86 12.25
CA VAL A 564 -4.66 9.52 12.18
C VAL A 564 -4.84 10.10 10.79
N GLY A 565 -3.79 10.75 10.29
CA GLY A 565 -3.72 11.22 8.91
C GLY A 565 -2.33 11.78 8.62
N PHE A 566 -2.10 12.12 7.35
CA PHE A 566 -0.85 12.74 6.94
C PHE A 566 -1.02 13.85 5.91
N GLU A 567 -0.08 14.79 5.95
CA GLU A 567 -0.02 15.90 5.00
C GLU A 567 1.37 15.98 4.39
N LYS A 568 1.44 16.17 3.07
CA LYS A 568 2.71 16.39 2.37
C LYS A 568 2.76 17.82 1.87
N ILE A 569 3.70 18.60 2.39
CA ILE A 569 3.83 20.03 2.09
C ILE A 569 5.18 20.34 1.46
N PHE A 570 5.19 21.20 0.45
CA PHE A 570 6.42 21.80 -0.07
C PHE A 570 6.74 23.08 0.70
N LEU A 571 8.01 23.24 1.08
CA LEU A 571 8.53 24.43 1.78
C LEU A 571 9.85 24.88 1.17
N HIS A 572 9.94 26.16 0.86
CA HIS A 572 11.22 26.78 0.52
C HIS A 572 12.15 26.83 1.73
N ALA A 573 13.45 26.89 1.49
CA ALA A 573 14.45 27.08 2.55
C ALA A 573 14.12 28.31 3.42
N GLN A 574 14.27 28.18 4.73
CA GLN A 574 14.00 29.25 5.71
C GLN A 574 12.55 29.77 5.77
N THR A 575 11.59 29.07 5.16
CA THR A 575 10.16 29.44 5.20
C THR A 575 9.36 28.56 6.15
N ASP A 576 8.17 29.03 6.53
CA ASP A 576 7.21 28.27 7.32
C ASP A 576 5.82 28.25 6.67
N ARG A 577 5.02 27.25 7.05
CA ARG A 577 3.64 27.08 6.60
C ARG A 577 2.75 26.63 7.75
N HIS A 578 1.51 27.11 7.71
CA HIS A 578 0.44 26.66 8.59
C HIS A 578 -0.26 25.44 7.98
N VAL A 579 -0.40 24.37 8.77
CA VAL A 579 -1.10 23.14 8.42
C VAL A 579 -2.18 22.87 9.47
N ILE A 580 -3.34 22.41 9.02
CA ILE A 580 -4.48 22.10 9.87
C ILE A 580 -4.82 20.62 9.68
N PHE A 581 -4.78 19.84 10.75
CA PHE A 581 -5.36 18.50 10.76
C PHE A 581 -6.75 18.57 11.35
N LYS A 582 -7.74 18.10 10.60
CA LYS A 582 -9.10 17.90 11.10
C LYS A 582 -9.18 16.50 11.67
N VAL A 583 -9.48 16.40 12.96
CA VAL A 583 -9.55 15.12 13.67
C VAL A 583 -11.01 14.85 14.04
N ASP A 584 -11.54 13.72 13.58
CA ASP A 584 -12.83 13.18 13.98
C ASP A 584 -12.61 12.15 15.08
N VAL A 585 -13.17 12.37 16.27
CA VAL A 585 -12.92 11.50 17.43
C VAL A 585 -13.44 10.09 17.21
N CYS A 586 -14.57 9.94 16.54
CA CYS A 586 -15.18 8.63 16.31
C CYS A 586 -14.52 7.87 15.17
N LYS A 587 -14.06 8.55 14.14
CA LYS A 587 -13.34 7.94 13.02
C LYS A 587 -11.89 7.65 13.39
N ASP A 588 -11.20 8.65 13.95
CA ASP A 588 -9.74 8.67 14.02
C ASP A 588 -9.17 8.27 15.40
N LEU A 589 -9.95 8.46 16.47
CA LEU A 589 -9.54 8.15 17.84
C LEU A 589 -10.30 6.97 18.46
N SER A 590 -11.18 6.33 17.69
CA SER A 590 -11.86 5.12 18.14
C SER A 590 -10.93 3.90 18.15
N VAL A 591 -11.28 2.95 19.00
CA VAL A 591 -10.71 1.61 19.07
C VAL A 591 -11.81 0.59 18.78
N VAL A 592 -11.44 -0.65 18.52
CA VAL A 592 -12.40 -1.75 18.33
C VAL A 592 -12.36 -2.64 19.56
N ASP A 593 -13.52 -3.00 20.10
CA ASP A 593 -13.63 -3.96 21.20
C ASP A 593 -13.48 -5.42 20.73
N GLU A 594 -13.44 -6.35 21.68
CA GLU A 594 -13.26 -7.78 21.43
C GLU A 594 -14.37 -8.39 20.56
N LEU A 595 -15.52 -7.71 20.46
CA LEU A 595 -16.71 -8.12 19.70
C LEU A 595 -16.80 -7.44 18.33
N GLY A 596 -15.77 -6.69 17.91
CA GLY A 596 -15.74 -5.98 16.62
C GLY A 596 -16.47 -4.65 16.60
N SER A 597 -16.95 -4.15 17.75
CA SER A 597 -17.68 -2.89 17.79
C SER A 597 -16.71 -1.72 17.98
N ARG A 598 -16.87 -0.66 17.17
CA ARG A 598 -16.11 0.59 17.35
C ARG A 598 -16.54 1.34 18.60
N LYS A 599 -15.56 1.74 19.40
CA LYS A 599 -15.71 2.45 20.66
C LYS A 599 -14.83 3.69 20.70
N VAL A 600 -15.35 4.80 21.22
CA VAL A 600 -14.51 5.92 21.63
C VAL A 600 -13.88 5.57 22.97
N ALA A 601 -12.55 5.49 23.02
CA ALA A 601 -11.82 5.26 24.26
C ALA A 601 -11.84 6.52 25.14
N LEU A 602 -12.32 6.40 26.38
CA LEU A 602 -12.33 7.50 27.35
C LEU A 602 -10.98 7.55 28.09
N GLY A 603 -10.58 8.76 28.50
CA GLY A 603 -9.31 9.01 29.17
C GLY A 603 -8.30 9.73 28.26
N LYS A 604 -7.01 9.54 28.56
CA LYS A 604 -5.91 10.28 27.95
C LYS A 604 -5.45 9.65 26.64
N HIS A 605 -5.65 10.37 25.54
CA HIS A 605 -5.00 10.15 24.25
C HIS A 605 -3.73 11.01 24.13
N VAL A 606 -2.71 10.49 23.47
CA VAL A 606 -1.49 11.25 23.15
C VAL A 606 -1.35 11.37 21.66
N LEU A 607 -1.43 12.58 21.14
CA LEU A 607 -1.24 12.90 19.74
C LEU A 607 0.23 13.22 19.47
N HIS A 608 0.84 12.60 18.45
CA HIS A 608 2.27 12.71 18.13
C HIS A 608 2.47 13.27 16.73
N ILE A 609 3.32 14.29 16.62
CA ILE A 609 3.76 14.89 15.35
C ILE A 609 5.27 15.08 15.41
N GLY A 610 6.02 14.19 14.75
CA GLY A 610 7.48 14.15 14.92
C GLY A 610 7.85 13.95 16.40
N SER A 611 8.58 14.90 16.97
CA SER A 611 8.93 14.91 18.40
C SER A 611 7.88 15.56 19.30
N LEU A 612 6.89 16.26 18.73
CA LEU A 612 5.84 16.94 19.47
C LEU A 612 4.82 15.94 20.01
N LYS A 613 4.47 16.07 21.28
CA LYS A 613 3.42 15.29 21.95
C LYS A 613 2.39 16.23 22.55
N HIS A 614 1.12 15.99 22.25
CA HIS A 614 -0.02 16.71 22.80
C HIS A 614 -0.96 15.75 23.51
N SER A 615 -1.35 16.06 24.75
CA SER A 615 -2.27 15.21 25.51
C SER A 615 -3.70 15.74 25.35
N LEU A 616 -4.59 14.86 24.90
CA LEU A 616 -6.01 15.11 24.77
C LEU A 616 -6.76 14.18 25.73
N HIS A 617 -7.69 14.71 26.51
CA HIS A 617 -8.56 13.89 27.36
C HIS A 617 -9.94 13.80 26.73
N CYS A 618 -10.40 12.59 26.46
CA CYS A 618 -11.79 12.32 26.09
C CYS A 618 -12.56 11.97 27.35
N LYS A 619 -13.58 12.77 27.69
CA LYS A 619 -14.45 12.52 28.85
C LYS A 619 -15.90 12.47 28.40
N ASP A 620 -16.69 11.66 29.06
CA ASP A 620 -18.14 11.74 29.02
C ASP A 620 -18.60 13.11 29.54
N LEU A 621 -19.50 13.77 28.80
CA LEU A 621 -20.16 14.97 29.29
C LEU A 621 -21.34 14.54 30.15
N LYS A 622 -21.24 14.73 31.46
CA LYS A 622 -22.41 14.80 32.34
C LYS A 622 -23.05 16.16 32.13
N GLN A 623 -24.09 16.23 31.31
CA GLN A 623 -24.77 17.48 31.05
C GLN A 623 -25.62 17.85 32.27
N ASP A 624 -24.99 18.36 33.33
CA ASP A 624 -25.72 18.99 34.42
C ASP A 624 -26.35 20.28 33.88
N PHE A 625 -27.60 20.20 33.46
CA PHE A 625 -28.45 21.39 33.29
C PHE A 625 -28.80 21.95 34.68
N GLN A 626 -27.80 22.43 35.43
CA GLN A 626 -28.01 23.29 36.59
C GLN A 626 -26.76 24.12 36.95
N VAL A 627 -26.92 25.43 36.73
CA VAL A 627 -26.23 26.56 37.38
C VAL A 627 -24.82 26.93 36.86
N LEU A 628 -24.80 27.73 35.78
CA LEU A 628 -23.88 28.86 35.63
C LEU A 628 -24.70 30.13 35.43
N CYS A 629 -25.33 30.58 36.52
CA CYS A 629 -25.91 31.92 36.62
C CYS A 629 -25.78 32.40 38.06
N SER A 630 -24.54 32.62 38.50
CA SER A 630 -24.23 33.32 39.75
C SER A 630 -22.76 33.68 39.75
N ASP A 631 -22.40 34.75 39.02
CA ASP A 631 -21.25 35.63 39.33
C ASP A 631 -21.30 36.91 38.46
N LEU A 632 -22.47 37.52 38.39
CA LEU A 632 -22.61 38.94 38.03
C LEU A 632 -23.23 39.64 39.24
N ILE A 633 -22.35 39.93 40.20
CA ILE A 633 -22.63 40.85 41.30
C ILE A 633 -22.89 42.22 40.67
N CYS A 634 -24.12 42.70 40.86
CA CYS A 634 -24.48 44.10 40.75
C CYS A 634 -23.53 44.96 41.60
N CYS A 635 -22.87 45.93 40.97
CA CYS A 635 -22.53 47.21 41.60
C CYS A 635 -22.72 48.32 40.56
N SER A 636 -23.76 49.10 40.80
CA SER A 636 -23.95 50.49 40.38
C SER A 636 -22.91 51.41 40.98
#